data_AF-A0A521GIM3-F1
#
_entry.id   AF-A0A521GIM3-F1
#
_cell.length_a   1.000
_cell.length_b   1.000
_cell.length_c   1.000
_cell.angle_alpha   90.00
_cell.angle_beta   90.00
_cell.angle_gamma   90.00
#
_symmetry.space_group_name_H-M   'P 1'
#
loop_
_entity.id
_entity.type
_entity.pdbx_description
1 polymer ?
#
loop_
_entity_poly.entity_id
_entity_poly.type
_entity_poly.pdbx_seq_one_letter_code
_entity_poly.pdbx_strand_id
1 'polypeptide(L)'
;MTSLLVSAPALAQFGKLADSFKKEAKKEAKKADVPATNTRQPSGDLKQQQRDARIDGVTQKKAADKHEKGALDRKTDITSPEFDQKAHDERFNSKLDLDLSSQPALPTVAWYSLLDRECLMFDITKGELRMGNIEVGFLPKKTKAGAEVNYEKYLDPQGVNPPSPPLRVDVVEAGTGAFKGHQYFTAQPYIAPFHTMKAMSSYLNFFPLQTTLKEGSYELRFFAGTSHFYTFPFRVEKQTNPDPYSPVKDFYFLRGPWEDWGHMEVDNTGEVKFSFYSTERTIKIKSQSSWDDVKTIQVQTRLFRNGKQIAVYGINNDTTEPVWTDRVDRNGTWTKHTIQLFTYPGNPQNRKLLQKEALTDGSYVVDVRVKDPKTAKVDTQKYPFVVRGGVIVPAPKADHAQHTDPLTFLEQGTTYRYVKRTN
;
A
#
# COMPACT_ATOMS: atom_id res chain seq x y z
N MET A 1 33.35 0.77 20.68
CA MET A 1 31.90 0.84 21.01
C MET A 1 31.50 2.30 20.98
N THR A 2 31.07 2.79 19.83
CA THR A 2 30.86 4.22 19.59
C THR A 2 29.36 4.48 19.56
N SER A 3 28.91 5.31 20.50
CA SER A 3 27.52 5.71 20.70
C SER A 3 27.00 6.50 19.51
N LEU A 4 25.95 5.99 18.86
CA LEU A 4 25.16 6.68 17.83
C LEU A 4 24.27 7.74 18.50
N LEU A 5 24.63 9.01 18.35
CA LEU A 5 23.75 10.15 18.64
C LEU A 5 22.94 10.45 17.38
N VAL A 6 21.68 10.00 17.36
CA VAL A 6 20.68 10.37 16.33
C VAL A 6 19.90 11.59 16.85
N SER A 7 19.73 12.60 15.99
CA SER A 7 19.11 13.88 16.35
C SER A 7 17.60 13.80 16.65
N ALA A 8 17.16 14.60 17.62
CA ALA A 8 16.03 14.35 18.51
C ALA A 8 14.57 14.70 18.12
N PRO A 9 14.18 15.41 17.01
CA PRO A 9 12.76 15.72 16.82
C PRO A 9 11.99 14.74 15.91
N ALA A 10 12.65 14.01 15.00
CA ALA A 10 11.98 12.97 14.19
C ALA A 10 11.60 11.73 15.04
N LEU A 11 12.30 11.52 16.15
CA LEU A 11 12.00 10.54 17.18
C LEU A 11 10.94 11.02 18.20
N ALA A 12 10.43 12.25 18.14
CA ALA A 12 9.47 12.68 19.17
C ALA A 12 8.10 11.98 19.03
N GLN A 13 7.65 11.69 17.81
CA GLN A 13 6.41 10.96 17.55
C GLN A 13 6.58 9.44 17.71
N PHE A 14 7.72 8.86 17.29
CA PHE A 14 7.94 7.40 17.31
C PHE A 14 8.87 6.89 18.44
N GLY A 15 9.63 7.75 19.10
CA GLY A 15 10.60 7.38 20.14
C GLY A 15 9.94 6.96 21.45
N LYS A 16 8.86 7.67 21.86
CA LYS A 16 8.01 7.22 22.98
C LYS A 16 7.33 5.87 22.70
N LEU A 17 7.08 5.59 21.42
CA LEU A 17 6.53 4.33 20.92
C LEU A 17 7.55 3.19 20.95
N ALA A 18 8.78 3.44 20.47
CA ALA A 18 9.84 2.43 20.40
C ALA A 18 10.21 1.87 21.80
N ASP A 19 10.12 2.72 22.83
CA ASP A 19 10.38 2.32 24.21
C ASP A 19 9.27 1.46 24.83
N SER A 20 8.01 1.61 24.39
CA SER A 20 6.92 0.71 24.79
C SER A 20 7.04 -0.66 24.11
N PHE A 21 7.41 -0.71 22.82
CA PHE A 21 7.63 -1.96 22.09
C PHE A 21 8.79 -2.80 22.65
N LYS A 22 9.91 -2.18 23.05
CA LYS A 22 11.03 -2.89 23.70
C LYS A 22 10.67 -3.48 25.07
N LYS A 23 9.71 -2.89 25.79
CA LYS A 23 9.23 -3.38 27.09
C LYS A 23 8.25 -4.55 26.93
N GLU A 24 7.42 -4.58 25.90
CA GLU A 24 6.49 -5.68 25.62
C GLU A 24 7.22 -6.95 25.12
N ALA A 25 8.17 -6.82 24.19
CA ALA A 25 8.94 -7.95 23.66
C ALA A 25 9.72 -8.73 24.74
N LYS A 26 10.17 -8.04 25.81
CA LYS A 26 10.83 -8.68 26.96
C LYS A 26 9.88 -9.40 27.92
N LYS A 27 8.57 -9.12 27.85
CA LYS A 27 7.54 -9.75 28.70
C LYS A 27 7.03 -11.08 28.11
N GLU A 28 6.98 -11.20 26.78
CA GLU A 28 6.53 -12.41 26.09
C GLU A 28 7.58 -13.53 26.10
N ALA A 29 8.87 -13.20 26.04
CA ALA A 29 9.96 -14.18 26.11
C ALA A 29 10.07 -14.94 27.45
N LYS A 30 9.34 -14.52 28.50
CA LYS A 30 9.38 -15.13 29.85
C LYS A 30 8.23 -16.10 30.15
N LYS A 31 7.29 -16.34 29.22
CA LYS A 31 6.08 -17.16 29.45
C LYS A 31 6.07 -18.53 28.77
N ALA A 32 7.14 -18.94 28.09
CA ALA A 32 7.13 -20.10 27.19
C ALA A 32 7.91 -21.34 27.69
N ASP A 33 7.91 -21.64 28.99
CA ASP A 33 8.53 -22.87 29.52
C ASP A 33 7.65 -23.59 30.55
N VAL A 34 6.83 -24.56 30.12
CA VAL A 34 6.38 -25.73 30.91
C VAL A 34 6.06 -26.91 29.96
N PRO A 35 6.64 -28.12 30.14
CA PRO A 35 6.35 -29.29 29.32
C PRO A 35 5.24 -30.20 29.90
N ALA A 36 4.41 -30.79 29.02
CA ALA A 36 3.35 -31.73 29.39
C ALA A 36 3.78 -33.20 29.22
N THR A 37 3.65 -33.99 30.28
CA THR A 37 3.88 -35.44 30.33
C THR A 37 2.66 -36.23 29.84
N ASN A 38 2.93 -37.23 29.01
CA ASN A 38 1.97 -38.17 28.43
C ASN A 38 1.92 -39.45 29.26
N THR A 39 0.73 -39.95 29.60
CA THR A 39 0.57 -41.33 30.11
C THR A 39 -0.67 -41.96 29.50
N ARG A 40 -0.48 -43.11 28.86
CA ARG A 40 -1.52 -43.90 28.19
C ARG A 40 -1.62 -45.24 28.91
N GLN A 41 -2.82 -45.68 29.24
CA GLN A 41 -3.09 -47.06 29.65
C GLN A 41 -4.29 -47.63 28.86
N PRO A 42 -4.29 -48.92 28.50
CA PRO A 42 -5.31 -49.55 27.68
C PRO A 42 -6.26 -50.45 28.48
N SER A 43 -7.52 -50.52 28.05
CA SER A 43 -8.46 -51.64 28.21
C SER A 43 -9.76 -51.21 27.53
N GLY A 44 -10.62 -52.04 26.97
CA GLY A 44 -10.73 -53.49 26.83
C GLY A 44 -12.05 -53.72 26.09
N ASP A 45 -12.16 -54.85 25.40
CA ASP A 45 -13.28 -55.21 24.54
C ASP A 45 -14.62 -55.29 25.27
N LEU A 46 -15.63 -54.61 24.73
CA LEU A 46 -17.04 -55.03 24.68
C LEU A 46 -17.84 -53.98 23.89
N LYS A 47 -18.79 -54.47 23.08
CA LYS A 47 -19.82 -53.73 22.29
C LYS A 47 -19.48 -53.45 20.82
N GLN A 48 -19.48 -54.50 20.00
CA GLN A 48 -19.41 -54.41 18.54
C GLN A 48 -20.76 -54.02 17.90
N GLN A 49 -21.91 -54.34 18.52
CA GLN A 49 -23.23 -53.96 17.98
C GLN A 49 -23.68 -52.51 18.25
N GLN A 50 -23.05 -51.80 19.19
CA GLN A 50 -23.20 -50.32 19.32
C GLN A 50 -22.17 -49.56 18.47
N ARG A 51 -21.19 -50.24 17.85
CA ARG A 51 -20.23 -49.62 16.93
C ARG A 51 -20.83 -49.48 15.53
N ASP A 52 -21.58 -50.46 15.04
CA ASP A 52 -22.08 -50.43 13.65
C ASP A 52 -23.14 -49.33 13.42
N ALA A 53 -24.07 -49.12 14.35
CA ALA A 53 -25.01 -47.98 14.29
C ALA A 53 -24.33 -46.61 14.50
N ARG A 54 -23.21 -46.57 15.24
CA ARG A 54 -22.37 -45.35 15.38
C ARG A 54 -21.53 -45.10 14.13
N ILE A 55 -21.06 -46.14 13.46
CA ILE A 55 -20.28 -46.06 12.23
C ILE A 55 -21.17 -45.61 11.08
N ASP A 56 -22.41 -46.11 10.97
CA ASP A 56 -23.37 -45.66 9.97
C ASP A 56 -23.79 -44.20 10.19
N GLY A 57 -24.07 -43.80 11.44
CA GLY A 57 -24.37 -42.40 11.76
C GLY A 57 -23.18 -41.45 11.54
N VAL A 58 -21.95 -41.89 11.79
CA VAL A 58 -20.72 -41.12 11.51
C VAL A 58 -20.42 -41.07 10.01
N THR A 59 -20.73 -42.12 9.26
CA THR A 59 -20.49 -42.19 7.80
C THR A 59 -21.54 -41.38 7.03
N GLN A 60 -22.81 -41.43 7.44
CA GLN A 60 -23.87 -40.57 6.90
C GLN A 60 -23.63 -39.10 7.24
N LYS A 61 -23.19 -38.78 8.46
CA LYS A 61 -22.79 -37.41 8.82
C LYS A 61 -21.60 -36.93 8.00
N LYS A 62 -20.55 -37.74 7.82
CA LYS A 62 -19.42 -37.40 6.94
C LYS A 62 -19.82 -37.22 5.47
N ALA A 63 -20.78 -38.00 4.96
CA ALA A 63 -21.29 -37.86 3.61
C ALA A 63 -22.16 -36.60 3.44
N ALA A 64 -23.01 -36.29 4.42
CA ALA A 64 -23.80 -35.06 4.47
C ALA A 64 -22.90 -33.82 4.59
N ASP A 65 -21.93 -33.83 5.51
CA ASP A 65 -20.93 -32.77 5.68
C ASP A 65 -20.13 -32.56 4.38
N LYS A 66 -19.81 -33.63 3.64
CA LYS A 66 -19.12 -33.55 2.34
C LYS A 66 -20.01 -32.98 1.23
N HIS A 67 -21.31 -33.31 1.24
CA HIS A 67 -22.27 -32.81 0.26
C HIS A 67 -22.61 -31.32 0.50
N GLU A 68 -22.83 -30.93 1.76
CA GLU A 68 -23.04 -29.53 2.15
C GLU A 68 -21.80 -28.68 1.88
N LYS A 69 -20.61 -29.20 2.18
CA LYS A 69 -19.34 -28.54 1.85
C LYS A 69 -19.17 -28.35 0.35
N GLY A 70 -19.47 -29.38 -0.45
CA GLY A 70 -19.44 -29.26 -1.91
C GLY A 70 -20.42 -28.22 -2.46
N ALA A 71 -21.59 -28.06 -1.83
CA ALA A 71 -22.56 -27.03 -2.21
C ALA A 71 -22.10 -25.62 -1.81
N LEU A 72 -21.53 -25.45 -0.61
CA LEU A 72 -20.99 -24.15 -0.18
C LEU A 72 -19.77 -23.76 -1.01
N ASP A 73 -18.87 -24.70 -1.34
CA ASP A 73 -17.73 -24.46 -2.21
C ASP A 73 -18.18 -24.02 -3.60
N ARG A 74 -19.18 -24.68 -4.22
CA ARG A 74 -19.75 -24.23 -5.50
C ARG A 74 -20.39 -22.85 -5.45
N LYS A 75 -21.01 -22.47 -4.32
CA LYS A 75 -21.60 -21.14 -4.15
C LYS A 75 -20.58 -20.04 -3.88
N THR A 76 -19.37 -20.39 -3.47
CA THR A 76 -18.34 -19.43 -3.05
C THR A 76 -17.11 -19.42 -3.96
N ASP A 77 -16.95 -20.40 -4.85
CA ASP A 77 -15.97 -20.37 -5.92
C ASP A 77 -16.39 -19.31 -6.97
N ILE A 78 -15.56 -18.29 -7.19
CA ILE A 78 -15.87 -17.17 -8.10
C ILE A 78 -15.91 -17.58 -9.57
N THR A 79 -15.42 -18.77 -9.90
CA THR A 79 -15.46 -19.34 -11.26
C THR A 79 -16.63 -20.30 -11.45
N SER A 80 -17.35 -20.63 -10.39
CA SER A 80 -18.49 -21.53 -10.43
C SER A 80 -19.72 -20.85 -11.04
N PRO A 81 -20.51 -21.55 -11.87
CA PRO A 81 -21.80 -21.04 -12.35
C PRO A 81 -22.83 -20.88 -11.22
N GLU A 82 -22.62 -21.52 -10.06
CA GLU A 82 -23.48 -21.42 -8.87
C GLU A 82 -23.03 -20.30 -7.92
N PHE A 83 -22.06 -19.47 -8.31
CA PHE A 83 -21.51 -18.41 -7.46
C PHE A 83 -22.61 -17.48 -6.92
N ASP A 84 -22.58 -17.26 -5.61
CA ASP A 84 -23.47 -16.38 -4.88
C ASP A 84 -22.62 -15.42 -4.02
N GLN A 85 -22.64 -14.13 -4.39
CA GLN A 85 -21.84 -13.10 -3.71
C GLN A 85 -22.16 -13.03 -2.22
N LYS A 86 -23.42 -13.20 -1.82
CA LYS A 86 -23.83 -13.13 -0.43
C LYS A 86 -23.24 -14.29 0.39
N ALA A 87 -23.32 -15.52 -0.11
CA ALA A 87 -22.71 -16.69 0.52
C ALA A 87 -21.19 -16.57 0.59
N HIS A 88 -20.55 -16.01 -0.44
CA HIS A 88 -19.13 -15.68 -0.46
C HIS A 88 -18.77 -14.70 0.66
N ASP A 89 -19.47 -13.58 0.72
CA ASP A 89 -19.26 -12.53 1.73
C ASP A 89 -19.49 -13.08 3.14
N GLU A 90 -20.55 -13.86 3.37
CA GLU A 90 -20.86 -14.47 4.68
C GLU A 90 -19.78 -15.46 5.15
N ARG A 91 -19.11 -16.13 4.20
CA ARG A 91 -18.02 -17.08 4.44
C ARG A 91 -16.68 -16.37 4.69
N PHE A 92 -16.32 -15.40 3.85
CA PHE A 92 -14.96 -14.87 3.81
C PHE A 92 -14.78 -13.52 4.48
N ASN A 93 -15.84 -12.74 4.70
CA ASN A 93 -15.71 -11.52 5.49
C ASN A 93 -15.41 -11.84 6.95
N SER A 94 -14.31 -11.28 7.44
CA SER A 94 -13.90 -11.46 8.83
C SER A 94 -14.96 -10.88 9.77
N LYS A 95 -15.31 -11.69 10.78
CA LYS A 95 -16.21 -11.32 11.87
C LYS A 95 -15.43 -10.88 13.12
N LEU A 96 -14.11 -10.69 12.99
CA LEU A 96 -13.27 -10.27 14.10
C LEU A 96 -13.60 -8.83 14.51
N ASP A 97 -13.85 -8.66 15.79
CA ASP A 97 -13.96 -7.35 16.42
C ASP A 97 -12.61 -6.98 17.03
N LEU A 98 -11.89 -6.08 16.36
CA LEU A 98 -10.53 -5.71 16.70
C LEU A 98 -10.50 -4.58 17.73
N ASP A 99 -9.55 -4.66 18.65
CA ASP A 99 -9.26 -3.56 19.57
C ASP A 99 -8.34 -2.54 18.88
N LEU A 100 -8.94 -1.56 18.20
CA LEU A 100 -8.21 -0.47 17.54
C LEU A 100 -7.40 0.39 18.53
N SER A 101 -7.70 0.33 19.83
CA SER A 101 -6.93 1.02 20.88
C SER A 101 -5.72 0.23 21.38
N SER A 102 -5.56 -1.03 20.92
CA SER A 102 -4.38 -1.85 21.24
C SER A 102 -3.09 -1.34 20.60
N GLN A 103 -3.18 -0.33 19.73
CA GLN A 103 -2.06 0.36 19.11
C GLN A 103 -2.11 1.86 19.45
N PRO A 104 -0.95 2.53 19.44
CA PRO A 104 -0.86 3.94 19.80
C PRO A 104 -1.41 4.91 18.73
N ALA A 105 -1.72 4.39 17.55
CA ALA A 105 -2.44 5.09 16.49
C ALA A 105 -3.39 4.10 15.81
N LEU A 106 -4.36 4.64 15.07
CA LEU A 106 -5.26 3.83 14.27
C LEU A 106 -4.52 3.20 13.08
N PRO A 107 -4.99 2.06 12.57
CA PRO A 107 -4.37 1.42 11.41
C PRO A 107 -4.43 2.35 10.20
N THR A 108 -3.40 2.32 9.37
CA THR A 108 -3.26 3.26 8.24
C THR A 108 -2.43 2.67 7.10
N VAL A 109 -2.59 3.22 5.89
CA VAL A 109 -1.88 2.77 4.68
C VAL A 109 -0.81 3.77 4.29
N ALA A 110 0.41 3.29 4.12
CA ALA A 110 1.54 4.11 3.69
C ALA A 110 1.48 4.38 2.18
N TRP A 111 1.32 5.65 1.78
CA TRP A 111 1.17 6.04 0.37
C TRP A 111 2.35 5.68 -0.52
N TYR A 112 3.56 5.66 0.03
CA TYR A 112 4.76 5.39 -0.77
C TYR A 112 4.79 3.96 -1.30
N SER A 113 4.14 3.05 -0.56
CA SER A 113 3.94 1.66 -0.98
C SER A 113 2.76 1.56 -1.94
N LEU A 114 1.61 2.16 -1.61
CA LEU A 114 0.39 2.07 -2.41
C LEU A 114 0.60 2.53 -3.86
N LEU A 115 1.39 3.59 -4.04
CA LEU A 115 1.67 4.20 -5.34
C LEU A 115 2.95 3.68 -6.00
N ASP A 116 3.59 2.65 -5.44
CA ASP A 116 4.69 1.98 -6.11
C ASP A 116 4.18 1.10 -7.25
N ARG A 117 5.01 0.91 -8.28
CA ARG A 117 4.65 0.35 -9.60
C ARG A 117 3.93 -1.01 -9.51
N GLU A 118 4.20 -1.78 -8.47
CA GLU A 118 3.69 -3.14 -8.29
C GLU A 118 2.52 -3.25 -7.30
N CYS A 119 2.07 -2.12 -6.71
CA CYS A 119 1.14 -2.14 -5.58
C CYS A 119 -0.28 -1.73 -5.97
N LEU A 120 -0.44 -0.72 -6.82
CA LEU A 120 -1.70 -0.35 -7.45
C LEU A 120 -1.58 -0.56 -8.96
N MET A 121 -1.90 -1.76 -9.42
CA MET A 121 -1.80 -2.14 -10.83
C MET A 121 -3.15 -1.96 -11.53
N PHE A 122 -3.14 -1.43 -12.74
CA PHE A 122 -4.35 -1.20 -13.51
C PHE A 122 -4.12 -1.51 -14.99
N ASP A 123 -4.84 -2.49 -15.53
CA ASP A 123 -4.85 -2.76 -16.97
C ASP A 123 -5.75 -1.73 -17.65
N ILE A 124 -5.14 -0.78 -18.36
CA ILE A 124 -5.86 0.31 -19.01
C ILE A 124 -6.73 -0.13 -20.18
N THR A 125 -6.52 -1.33 -20.74
CA THR A 125 -7.29 -1.83 -21.89
C THR A 125 -8.55 -2.57 -21.46
N LYS A 126 -8.52 -3.16 -20.26
CA LYS A 126 -9.64 -3.93 -19.70
C LYS A 126 -10.38 -3.19 -18.58
N GLY A 127 -9.70 -2.25 -17.93
CA GLY A 127 -10.13 -1.60 -16.70
C GLY A 127 -9.96 -2.51 -15.48
N GLU A 128 -8.98 -3.42 -15.48
CA GLU A 128 -8.79 -4.38 -14.38
C GLU A 128 -7.84 -3.79 -13.32
N LEU A 129 -8.38 -3.55 -12.14
CA LEU A 129 -7.64 -3.12 -10.95
C LEU A 129 -7.13 -4.34 -10.17
N ARG A 130 -5.84 -4.35 -9.84
CA ARG A 130 -5.21 -5.34 -8.96
C ARG A 130 -4.35 -4.65 -7.91
N MET A 131 -4.44 -5.13 -6.68
CA MET A 131 -3.57 -4.69 -5.59
C MET A 131 -2.43 -5.69 -5.39
N GLY A 132 -1.21 -5.17 -5.24
CA GLY A 132 -0.03 -5.92 -4.87
C GLY A 132 0.21 -5.89 -3.36
N ASN A 133 1.48 -5.89 -2.98
CA ASN A 133 1.87 -5.80 -1.58
C ASN A 133 1.82 -4.33 -1.12
N ILE A 134 1.23 -4.06 0.04
CA ILE A 134 1.06 -2.69 0.54
C ILE A 134 1.60 -2.63 1.97
N GLU A 135 2.19 -1.51 2.35
CA GLU A 135 2.63 -1.30 3.73
C GLU A 135 1.51 -0.65 4.55
N VAL A 136 1.21 -1.28 5.68
CA VAL A 136 0.18 -0.87 6.63
C VAL A 136 0.78 -0.71 8.02
N GLY A 137 0.52 0.44 8.64
CA GLY A 137 0.97 0.75 10.00
C GLY A 137 -0.08 0.39 11.04
N PHE A 138 0.37 0.13 12.27
CA PHE A 138 -0.47 0.08 13.46
C PHE A 138 -1.64 -0.92 13.39
N LEU A 139 -1.43 -2.08 12.77
CA LEU A 139 -2.43 -3.14 12.80
C LEU A 139 -2.72 -3.57 14.26
N PRO A 140 -4.01 -3.75 14.65
CA PRO A 140 -4.38 -4.15 16.00
C PRO A 140 -3.78 -5.49 16.37
N LYS A 141 -3.18 -5.60 17.56
CA LYS A 141 -2.58 -6.86 18.02
C LYS A 141 -3.59 -7.77 18.73
N LYS A 142 -4.74 -7.23 19.13
CA LYS A 142 -5.75 -7.91 19.93
C LYS A 142 -7.16 -7.69 19.40
N THR A 143 -8.03 -8.66 19.66
CA THR A 143 -9.49 -8.48 19.57
C THR A 143 -10.01 -7.72 20.78
N LYS A 144 -11.24 -7.18 20.72
CA LYS A 144 -11.88 -6.59 21.91
C LYS A 144 -12.07 -7.58 23.07
N ALA A 145 -12.15 -8.87 22.75
CA ALA A 145 -12.18 -9.95 23.75
C ALA A 145 -10.78 -10.28 24.34
N GLY A 146 -9.73 -9.59 23.89
CA GLY A 146 -8.36 -9.74 24.41
C GLY A 146 -7.54 -10.86 23.77
N ALA A 147 -8.09 -11.59 22.80
CA ALA A 147 -7.36 -12.63 22.07
C ALA A 147 -6.33 -12.01 21.12
N GLU A 148 -5.17 -12.64 20.96
CA GLU A 148 -4.17 -12.18 19.99
C GLU A 148 -4.63 -12.36 18.55
N VAL A 149 -4.23 -11.43 17.69
CA VAL A 149 -4.56 -11.44 16.27
C VAL A 149 -3.31 -11.80 15.48
N ASN A 150 -3.39 -12.88 14.70
CA ASN A 150 -2.29 -13.33 13.86
C ASN A 150 -2.64 -13.16 12.38
N TYR A 151 -2.13 -12.10 11.75
CA TYR A 151 -2.41 -11.79 10.34
C TYR A 151 -1.74 -12.71 9.30
N GLU A 152 -0.83 -13.60 9.73
CA GLU A 152 -0.10 -14.52 8.84
C GLU A 152 -0.79 -15.88 8.68
N LYS A 153 -1.40 -16.39 9.75
CA LYS A 153 -1.89 -17.78 9.85
C LYS A 153 -3.21 -18.07 9.14
N TYR A 154 -3.71 -17.15 8.30
CA TYR A 154 -4.96 -17.35 7.56
C TYR A 154 -4.80 -18.18 6.26
N LEU A 155 -3.61 -18.72 6.02
CA LEU A 155 -3.39 -19.77 5.03
C LEU A 155 -3.31 -21.12 5.77
N ASP A 156 -4.43 -21.85 5.88
CA ASP A 156 -4.36 -23.26 6.25
C ASP A 156 -3.64 -24.01 5.12
N PRO A 157 -2.46 -24.62 5.34
CA PRO A 157 -1.76 -25.40 4.32
C PRO A 157 -2.55 -26.62 3.84
N GLN A 158 -3.58 -27.04 4.58
CA GLN A 158 -4.34 -28.27 4.34
C GLN A 158 -5.66 -28.04 3.60
N GLY A 159 -6.02 -26.79 3.24
CA GLY A 159 -7.15 -26.53 2.34
C GLY A 159 -8.53 -26.82 2.92
N VAL A 160 -8.67 -27.08 4.23
CA VAL A 160 -9.90 -27.70 4.73
C VAL A 160 -11.01 -26.68 4.93
N ASN A 161 -10.70 -25.42 5.24
CA ASN A 161 -11.61 -24.27 5.18
C ASN A 161 -10.75 -22.99 5.11
N PRO A 162 -10.83 -22.15 4.06
CA PRO A 162 -10.08 -20.89 4.06
C PRO A 162 -10.65 -20.02 5.19
N PRO A 163 -9.88 -19.70 6.24
CA PRO A 163 -10.38 -18.86 7.31
C PRO A 163 -10.62 -17.45 6.77
N SER A 164 -11.68 -16.78 7.24
CA SER A 164 -12.06 -15.42 6.82
C SER A 164 -10.89 -14.45 7.06
N PRO A 165 -10.20 -13.96 6.01
CA PRO A 165 -8.97 -13.19 6.19
C PRO A 165 -9.27 -11.90 6.94
N PRO A 166 -8.45 -11.52 7.93
CA PRO A 166 -8.68 -10.34 8.75
C PRO A 166 -8.49 -9.04 7.98
N LEU A 167 -7.82 -9.06 6.82
CA LEU A 167 -7.55 -7.88 6.03
C LEU A 167 -8.18 -8.01 4.67
N ARG A 168 -8.95 -6.99 4.28
CA ARG A 168 -9.49 -6.88 2.93
C ARG A 168 -9.50 -5.43 2.47
N VAL A 169 -9.59 -5.26 1.16
CA VAL A 169 -9.80 -3.97 0.51
C VAL A 169 -11.04 -4.09 -0.36
N ASP A 170 -12.06 -3.30 -0.07
CA ASP A 170 -13.27 -3.21 -0.86
C ASP A 170 -13.12 -2.07 -1.88
N VAL A 171 -13.54 -2.31 -3.11
CA VAL A 171 -13.66 -1.31 -4.17
C VAL A 171 -15.12 -0.91 -4.26
N VAL A 172 -15.41 0.37 -4.03
CA VAL A 172 -16.78 0.89 -4.07
C VAL A 172 -16.87 2.10 -4.97
N GLU A 173 -18.03 2.32 -5.57
CA GLU A 173 -18.34 3.54 -6.31
C GLU A 173 -18.65 4.68 -5.34
N ALA A 174 -17.94 5.80 -5.46
CA ALA A 174 -17.96 6.86 -4.46
C ALA A 174 -19.33 7.55 -4.32
N GLY A 175 -20.06 7.72 -5.43
CA GLY A 175 -21.35 8.42 -5.44
C GLY A 175 -22.54 7.59 -4.93
N THR A 176 -22.51 6.28 -5.15
CA THR A 176 -23.63 5.38 -4.82
C THR A 176 -23.33 4.48 -3.63
N GLY A 177 -22.06 4.35 -3.24
CA GLY A 177 -21.60 3.33 -2.31
C GLY A 177 -21.67 1.91 -2.88
N ALA A 178 -21.97 1.74 -4.18
CA ALA A 178 -22.15 0.43 -4.78
C ALA A 178 -20.84 -0.35 -4.77
N PHE A 179 -20.88 -1.55 -4.19
CA PHE A 179 -19.77 -2.49 -4.16
C PHE A 179 -19.42 -2.96 -5.57
N LYS A 180 -18.12 -3.00 -5.90
CA LYS A 180 -17.60 -3.45 -7.21
C LYS A 180 -16.70 -4.67 -7.12
N GLY A 181 -16.09 -4.92 -5.97
CA GLY A 181 -15.21 -6.06 -5.74
C GLY A 181 -14.42 -5.88 -4.45
N HIS A 182 -13.77 -6.94 -3.99
CA HIS A 182 -12.83 -6.87 -2.87
C HIS A 182 -11.58 -7.69 -3.17
N GLN A 183 -10.51 -7.45 -2.43
CA GLN A 183 -9.29 -8.27 -2.45
C GLN A 183 -8.89 -8.57 -1.01
N TYR A 184 -8.37 -9.77 -0.75
CA TYR A 184 -8.00 -10.21 0.60
C TYR A 184 -6.50 -10.28 0.78
N PHE A 185 -6.06 -10.07 2.02
CA PHE A 185 -4.65 -9.96 2.37
C PHE A 185 -4.33 -10.74 3.63
N THR A 186 -3.11 -11.25 3.68
CA THR A 186 -2.40 -11.56 4.93
C THR A 186 -1.48 -10.40 5.26
N ALA A 187 -0.91 -10.34 6.45
CA ALA A 187 0.15 -9.37 6.76
C ALA A 187 1.29 -9.99 7.56
N GLN A 188 2.52 -9.61 7.19
CA GLN A 188 3.76 -10.04 7.86
C GLN A 188 4.48 -8.82 8.41
N PRO A 189 5.13 -8.89 9.59
CA PRO A 189 5.96 -7.80 10.11
C PRO A 189 7.04 -7.41 9.09
N TYR A 190 7.22 -6.10 8.89
CA TYR A 190 8.29 -5.55 8.04
C TYR A 190 9.30 -4.77 8.88
N ILE A 191 8.86 -3.62 9.42
CA ILE A 191 9.59 -2.80 10.38
C ILE A 191 8.57 -2.19 11.33
N ALA A 192 8.71 -2.36 12.64
CA ALA A 192 7.71 -1.83 13.56
C ALA A 192 7.52 -0.30 13.37
N PRO A 193 6.28 0.22 13.34
CA PRO A 193 4.99 -0.47 13.54
C PRO A 193 4.31 -1.01 12.25
N PHE A 194 5.04 -1.05 11.14
CA PHE A 194 4.56 -1.45 9.82
C PHE A 194 4.63 -2.96 9.54
N HIS A 195 3.64 -3.42 8.79
CA HIS A 195 3.53 -4.75 8.21
C HIS A 195 3.42 -4.63 6.70
N THR A 196 3.88 -5.65 5.98
CA THR A 196 3.56 -5.83 4.57
C THR A 196 2.28 -6.63 4.45
N MET A 197 1.19 -6.00 3.99
CA MET A 197 0.00 -6.68 3.49
C MET A 197 0.33 -7.39 2.18
N LYS A 198 0.09 -8.70 2.11
CA LYS A 198 0.32 -9.53 0.92
C LYS A 198 -0.99 -10.02 0.37
N ALA A 199 -1.25 -9.72 -0.90
CA ALA A 199 -2.46 -10.17 -1.59
C ALA A 199 -2.54 -11.71 -1.60
N MET A 200 -3.70 -12.24 -1.24
CA MET A 200 -3.94 -13.68 -1.22
C MET A 200 -4.26 -14.17 -2.62
N SER A 201 -3.32 -14.89 -3.24
CA SER A 201 -3.45 -15.42 -4.62
C SER A 201 -3.47 -16.94 -4.72
N SER A 202 -3.16 -17.65 -3.64
CA SER A 202 -2.88 -19.09 -3.65
C SER A 202 -4.07 -19.99 -3.29
N TYR A 203 -5.24 -19.42 -2.98
CA TYR A 203 -6.41 -20.19 -2.57
C TYR A 203 -7.46 -20.23 -3.69
N LEU A 204 -7.45 -21.36 -4.43
CA LEU A 204 -8.51 -21.91 -5.30
C LEU A 204 -9.65 -20.94 -5.61
N ASN A 205 -9.57 -20.08 -6.63
CA ASN A 205 -10.71 -19.29 -7.14
C ASN A 205 -11.66 -18.62 -6.09
N PHE A 206 -11.25 -18.48 -4.83
CA PHE A 206 -12.10 -17.97 -3.74
C PHE A 206 -11.78 -16.52 -3.46
N PHE A 207 -10.56 -16.09 -3.76
CA PHE A 207 -10.11 -14.73 -3.54
C PHE A 207 -9.89 -14.04 -4.89
N PRO A 208 -10.79 -13.13 -5.30
CA PRO A 208 -10.61 -12.40 -6.54
C PRO A 208 -9.33 -11.56 -6.47
N LEU A 209 -8.49 -11.70 -7.49
CA LEU A 209 -7.23 -10.97 -7.62
C LEU A 209 -7.37 -9.65 -8.37
N GLN A 210 -8.53 -9.40 -8.95
CA GLN A 210 -8.78 -8.23 -9.75
C GLN A 210 -10.24 -7.79 -9.69
N THR A 211 -10.46 -6.51 -9.94
CA THR A 211 -11.80 -5.91 -10.04
C THR A 211 -11.88 -5.13 -11.34
N THR A 212 -12.84 -5.46 -12.20
CA THR A 212 -13.07 -4.72 -13.45
C THR A 212 -13.87 -3.45 -13.17
N LEU A 213 -13.32 -2.31 -13.56
CA LEU A 213 -13.88 -0.98 -13.39
C LEU A 213 -14.09 -0.32 -14.74
N LYS A 214 -15.10 0.54 -14.82
CA LYS A 214 -15.36 1.41 -15.97
C LYS A 214 -15.11 2.84 -15.56
N GLU A 215 -15.44 3.80 -16.43
CA GLU A 215 -15.34 5.20 -16.06
C GLU A 215 -16.21 5.50 -14.82
N GLY A 216 -15.67 6.29 -13.90
CA GLY A 216 -16.35 6.55 -12.64
C GLY A 216 -15.40 7.01 -11.54
N SER A 217 -15.98 7.42 -10.42
CA SER A 217 -15.24 7.75 -9.20
C SER A 217 -15.41 6.63 -8.18
N TYR A 218 -14.32 6.21 -7.57
CA TYR A 218 -14.26 5.03 -6.73
C TYR A 218 -13.44 5.28 -5.46
N GLU A 219 -13.61 4.40 -4.48
CA GLU A 219 -12.84 4.37 -3.25
C GLU A 219 -12.30 2.95 -3.03
N LEU A 220 -11.05 2.85 -2.59
CA LEU A 220 -10.54 1.65 -1.93
C LEU A 220 -10.77 1.81 -0.43
N ARG A 221 -11.58 0.94 0.16
CA ARG A 221 -11.85 0.93 1.60
C ARG A 221 -11.13 -0.25 2.24
N PHE A 222 -10.21 0.04 3.14
CA PHE A 222 -9.37 -0.96 3.80
C PHE A 222 -9.99 -1.36 5.13
N PHE A 223 -10.08 -2.66 5.36
CA PHE A 223 -10.70 -3.24 6.54
C PHE A 223 -9.73 -4.11 7.31
N ALA A 224 -9.84 -4.03 8.63
CA ALA A 224 -9.23 -4.95 9.58
C ALA A 224 -10.35 -5.55 10.46
N GLY A 225 -10.60 -6.85 10.30
CA GLY A 225 -11.78 -7.49 10.84
C GLY A 225 -13.05 -6.86 10.26
N THR A 226 -13.91 -6.40 11.16
CA THR A 226 -15.14 -5.66 10.81
C THR A 226 -14.94 -4.14 10.67
N SER A 227 -13.74 -3.62 10.98
CA SER A 227 -13.48 -2.19 11.05
C SER A 227 -12.89 -1.63 9.76
N HIS A 228 -13.57 -0.67 9.14
CA HIS A 228 -13.01 0.20 8.09
C HIS A 228 -12.01 1.16 8.74
N PHE A 229 -10.76 1.15 8.28
CA PHE A 229 -9.70 2.00 8.86
C PHE A 229 -9.08 2.99 7.87
N TYR A 230 -9.23 2.78 6.56
CA TYR A 230 -8.65 3.70 5.58
C TYR A 230 -9.44 3.77 4.27
N THR A 231 -9.47 4.93 3.64
CA THR A 231 -10.14 5.21 2.37
C THR A 231 -9.17 5.90 1.42
N PHE A 232 -8.98 5.29 0.25
CA PHE A 232 -8.19 5.88 -0.83
C PHE A 232 -9.07 6.21 -2.04
N PRO A 233 -9.33 7.50 -2.32
CA PRO A 233 -10.18 7.89 -3.42
C PRO A 233 -9.41 7.90 -4.75
N PHE A 234 -10.07 7.47 -5.82
CA PHE A 234 -9.53 7.54 -7.18
C PHE A 234 -10.65 7.69 -8.22
N ARG A 235 -10.28 8.01 -9.45
CA ARG A 235 -11.19 8.08 -10.59
C ARG A 235 -10.61 7.29 -11.75
N VAL A 236 -11.49 6.64 -12.51
CA VAL A 236 -11.18 6.04 -13.79
C VAL A 236 -11.70 6.97 -14.89
N GLU A 237 -10.82 7.48 -15.74
CA GLU A 237 -11.18 8.24 -16.94
C GLU A 237 -11.14 7.34 -18.16
N LYS A 238 -12.19 7.38 -18.99
CA LYS A 238 -12.23 6.68 -20.27
C LYS A 238 -11.74 7.59 -21.39
N GLN A 239 -10.93 7.04 -22.29
CA GLN A 239 -10.58 7.65 -23.57
C GLN A 239 -10.84 6.66 -24.70
N THR A 240 -11.55 7.10 -25.74
CA THR A 240 -11.85 6.26 -26.90
C THR A 240 -10.91 6.59 -28.05
N ASN A 241 -10.28 5.57 -28.63
CA ASN A 241 -9.44 5.71 -29.81
C ASN A 241 -10.32 5.87 -31.07
N PRO A 242 -10.25 6.99 -31.78
CA PRO A 242 -11.08 7.24 -32.97
C PRO A 242 -10.67 6.37 -34.17
N ASP A 243 -9.48 5.75 -34.16
CA ASP A 243 -9.02 4.91 -35.26
C ASP A 243 -9.91 3.65 -35.40
N PRO A 244 -10.63 3.46 -36.52
CA PRO A 244 -11.47 2.29 -36.77
C PRO A 244 -10.71 0.96 -36.68
N TYR A 245 -9.41 0.95 -36.93
CA TYR A 245 -8.55 -0.24 -36.95
C TYR A 245 -7.73 -0.42 -35.66
N SER A 246 -7.89 0.46 -34.66
CA SER A 246 -7.18 0.29 -33.38
C SER A 246 -7.52 -1.06 -32.75
N PRO A 247 -6.52 -1.81 -32.24
CA PRO A 247 -6.74 -3.10 -31.58
C PRO A 247 -7.53 -2.96 -30.28
N VAL A 248 -7.54 -1.77 -29.66
CA VAL A 248 -8.30 -1.44 -28.47
C VAL A 248 -9.05 -0.14 -28.70
N LYS A 249 -10.37 -0.14 -28.47
CA LYS A 249 -11.21 1.05 -28.63
C LYS A 249 -11.21 1.93 -27.41
N ASP A 250 -11.34 1.36 -26.24
CA ASP A 250 -11.53 2.10 -25.00
C ASP A 250 -10.34 1.88 -24.07
N PHE A 251 -9.80 2.98 -23.58
CA PHE A 251 -8.72 3.01 -22.60
C PHE A 251 -9.23 3.61 -21.30
N TYR A 252 -8.78 3.09 -20.18
CA TYR A 252 -9.18 3.48 -18.84
C TYR A 252 -7.94 3.93 -18.07
N PHE A 253 -7.88 5.18 -17.64
CA PHE A 253 -6.72 5.75 -16.95
C PHE A 253 -7.07 6.11 -15.51
N LEU A 254 -6.19 5.74 -14.58
CA LEU A 254 -6.32 6.15 -13.19
C LEU A 254 -5.97 7.62 -13.01
N ARG A 255 -6.82 8.30 -12.26
CA ARG A 255 -6.62 9.63 -11.70
C ARG A 255 -6.81 9.61 -10.20
N GLY A 256 -6.21 10.54 -9.49
CA GLY A 256 -6.56 10.74 -8.09
C GLY A 256 -5.77 11.83 -7.40
N PRO A 257 -5.87 11.92 -6.06
CA PRO A 257 -5.25 13.02 -5.34
C PRO A 257 -3.73 12.98 -5.41
N TRP A 258 -3.12 11.80 -5.59
CA TRP A 258 -1.67 11.62 -5.58
C TRP A 258 -0.91 12.36 -6.68
N GLU A 259 -1.59 12.75 -7.76
CA GLU A 259 -0.99 13.54 -8.86
C GLU A 259 -0.50 14.91 -8.39
N ASP A 260 -1.06 15.40 -7.29
CA ASP A 260 -0.68 16.66 -6.66
C ASP A 260 0.32 16.47 -5.53
N TRP A 261 0.91 15.29 -5.35
CA TRP A 261 1.84 15.05 -4.24
C TRP A 261 3.21 14.62 -4.74
N GLY A 262 4.24 15.16 -4.07
CA GLY A 262 5.57 14.60 -4.05
C GLY A 262 5.95 14.27 -2.61
N HIS A 263 7.12 13.68 -2.41
CA HIS A 263 7.65 13.51 -1.07
C HIS A 263 9.14 13.79 -1.01
N MET A 264 9.56 14.39 0.10
CA MET A 264 10.95 14.44 0.51
C MET A 264 11.29 13.14 1.22
N GLU A 265 12.48 12.61 0.99
CA GLU A 265 13.03 11.46 1.71
C GLU A 265 14.38 11.88 2.27
N VAL A 266 14.63 11.53 3.53
CA VAL A 266 15.98 11.53 4.09
C VAL A 266 16.35 10.10 4.38
N ASP A 267 17.36 9.59 3.66
CA ASP A 267 17.81 8.23 3.87
C ASP A 267 18.75 8.10 5.08
N ASN A 268 19.27 6.88 5.29
CA ASN A 268 20.10 6.58 6.44
C ASN A 268 21.48 7.27 6.41
N THR A 269 21.93 7.80 5.27
CA THR A 269 23.19 8.56 5.17
C THR A 269 22.99 10.05 5.43
N GLY A 270 21.73 10.52 5.51
CA GLY A 270 21.39 11.93 5.64
C GLY A 270 21.10 12.60 4.30
N GLU A 271 21.17 11.86 3.19
CA GLU A 271 20.92 12.41 1.86
C GLU A 271 19.46 12.78 1.67
N VAL A 272 19.25 13.98 1.15
CA VAL A 272 17.93 14.50 0.83
C VAL A 272 17.59 14.14 -0.62
N LYS A 273 16.52 13.37 -0.78
CA LYS A 273 15.92 13.03 -2.07
C LYS A 273 14.54 13.64 -2.17
N PHE A 274 14.11 13.84 -3.41
CA PHE A 274 12.74 14.21 -3.71
C PHE A 274 12.16 13.19 -4.68
N SER A 275 10.87 12.89 -4.54
CA SER A 275 10.15 12.04 -5.47
C SER A 275 8.85 12.71 -5.89
N PHE A 276 8.52 12.56 -7.17
CA PHE A 276 7.21 12.92 -7.73
C PHE A 276 6.69 11.76 -8.57
N TYR A 277 5.40 11.81 -8.91
CA TYR A 277 4.74 10.75 -9.66
C TYR A 277 4.29 11.30 -11.02
N SER A 278 4.50 10.53 -12.07
CA SER A 278 3.95 10.82 -13.40
C SER A 278 3.55 9.53 -14.13
N THR A 279 2.75 9.70 -15.17
CA THR A 279 2.33 8.61 -16.05
C THR A 279 2.05 9.18 -17.43
N GLU A 280 2.26 8.36 -18.47
CA GLU A 280 1.77 8.70 -19.80
C GLU A 280 0.32 8.25 -19.94
N ARG A 281 -0.48 9.04 -20.66
CA ARG A 281 -1.87 8.68 -20.99
C ARG A 281 -2.08 8.83 -22.48
N THR A 282 -1.73 7.78 -23.22
CA THR A 282 -1.90 7.71 -24.67
C THR A 282 -2.81 6.56 -25.06
N ILE A 283 -3.69 6.83 -26.01
CA ILE A 283 -4.55 5.84 -26.68
C ILE A 283 -3.87 5.18 -27.89
N LYS A 284 -2.64 5.59 -28.19
CA LYS A 284 -1.82 5.01 -29.27
C LYS A 284 -0.94 3.92 -28.68
N ILE A 285 -1.30 2.66 -28.94
CA ILE A 285 -0.57 1.47 -28.50
C ILE A 285 -0.18 0.60 -29.68
N LYS A 286 0.83 -0.26 -29.49
CA LYS A 286 1.30 -1.18 -30.54
C LYS A 286 0.32 -2.34 -30.74
N SER A 287 -0.20 -2.91 -29.64
CA SER A 287 -1.18 -4.00 -29.66
C SER A 287 -1.88 -4.10 -28.30
N GLN A 288 -3.01 -4.85 -28.24
CA GLN A 288 -3.71 -5.10 -26.97
C GLN A 288 -2.82 -5.78 -25.91
N SER A 289 -1.82 -6.56 -26.31
CA SER A 289 -0.88 -7.22 -25.38
C SER A 289 0.35 -6.37 -25.05
N SER A 290 0.53 -5.22 -25.70
CA SER A 290 1.64 -4.28 -25.47
C SER A 290 1.10 -2.86 -25.46
N TRP A 291 0.33 -2.58 -24.41
CA TRP A 291 -0.33 -1.29 -24.18
C TRP A 291 0.50 -0.31 -23.34
N ASP A 292 1.52 -0.81 -22.64
CA ASP A 292 2.35 -0.10 -21.65
C ASP A 292 3.58 0.58 -22.28
N ASP A 293 3.42 1.16 -23.48
CA ASP A 293 4.53 1.75 -24.21
C ASP A 293 5.26 2.81 -23.38
N VAL A 294 6.56 2.89 -23.59
CA VAL A 294 7.45 3.76 -22.83
C VAL A 294 7.55 5.12 -23.52
N LYS A 295 7.35 6.17 -22.75
CA LYS A 295 7.63 7.55 -23.17
C LYS A 295 8.81 8.11 -22.39
N THR A 296 9.82 8.56 -23.12
CA THR A 296 10.88 9.38 -22.54
C THR A 296 10.36 10.78 -22.24
N ILE A 297 10.55 11.23 -21.00
CA ILE A 297 10.37 12.61 -20.56
C ILE A 297 11.73 13.16 -20.13
N GLN A 298 11.88 14.48 -20.15
CA GLN A 298 13.06 15.16 -19.65
C GLN A 298 12.74 15.91 -18.38
N VAL A 299 13.51 15.69 -17.32
CA VAL A 299 13.26 16.26 -16.00
C VAL A 299 14.42 17.15 -15.59
N GLN A 300 14.08 18.31 -15.04
CA GLN A 300 15.00 19.19 -14.34
C GLN A 300 14.35 19.57 -13.01
N THR A 301 15.12 19.56 -11.92
CA THR A 301 14.57 19.92 -10.60
C THR A 301 15.48 20.86 -9.85
N ARG A 302 14.90 21.86 -9.20
CA ARG A 302 15.61 22.86 -8.40
C ARG A 302 14.95 22.96 -7.03
N LEU A 303 15.75 23.16 -6.00
CA LEU A 303 15.27 23.44 -4.65
C LEU A 303 15.63 24.87 -4.28
N PHE A 304 14.62 25.63 -3.89
CA PHE A 304 14.76 26.99 -3.40
C PHE A 304 14.50 27.04 -1.90
N ARG A 305 15.28 27.86 -1.19
CA ARG A 305 15.01 28.28 0.19
C ARG A 305 14.89 29.80 0.21
N ASN A 306 13.76 30.31 0.69
CA ASN A 306 13.47 31.75 0.75
C ASN A 306 13.78 32.46 -0.59
N GLY A 307 13.43 31.82 -1.71
CA GLY A 307 13.67 32.33 -3.07
C GLY A 307 15.08 32.11 -3.63
N LYS A 308 16.06 31.68 -2.82
CA LYS A 308 17.43 31.37 -3.28
C LYS A 308 17.57 29.88 -3.62
N GLN A 309 18.09 29.56 -4.80
CA GLN A 309 18.40 28.18 -5.16
C GLN A 309 19.53 27.63 -4.26
N ILE A 310 19.30 26.46 -3.67
CA ILE A 310 20.26 25.79 -2.78
C ILE A 310 20.60 24.36 -3.22
N ALA A 311 19.79 23.77 -4.09
CA ALA A 311 20.07 22.46 -4.66
C ALA A 311 19.43 22.28 -6.04
N VAL A 312 19.91 21.27 -6.76
CA VAL A 312 19.48 20.96 -8.12
C VAL A 312 19.65 19.47 -8.41
N TYR A 313 18.81 18.93 -9.28
CA TYR A 313 18.99 17.62 -9.91
C TYR A 313 19.44 17.81 -11.36
N GLY A 314 20.47 17.06 -11.76
CA GLY A 314 21.08 17.17 -13.08
C GLY A 314 21.91 18.45 -13.21
N ILE A 315 23.23 18.33 -13.10
CA ILE A 315 24.19 19.42 -13.34
C ILE A 315 25.09 19.00 -14.50
N ASN A 316 25.50 19.95 -15.34
CA ASN A 316 26.54 19.74 -16.34
C ASN A 316 27.89 19.39 -15.67
N ASN A 317 28.71 18.51 -16.27
CA ASN A 317 30.01 18.12 -15.71
C ASN A 317 31.03 19.26 -15.70
N ASP A 318 30.87 20.21 -16.61
CA ASP A 318 31.82 21.30 -16.83
C ASP A 318 31.34 22.63 -16.26
N THR A 319 30.03 22.76 -15.99
CA THR A 319 29.41 24.00 -15.47
C THR A 319 28.52 23.71 -14.28
N THR A 320 28.05 24.75 -13.58
CA THR A 320 27.02 24.58 -12.54
C THR A 320 25.60 24.63 -13.10
N GLU A 321 25.44 24.71 -14.43
CA GLU A 321 24.13 24.86 -15.06
C GLU A 321 23.29 23.59 -14.93
N PRO A 322 22.00 23.74 -14.56
CA PRO A 322 21.05 22.63 -14.54
C PRO A 322 20.86 22.02 -15.94
N VAL A 323 20.90 20.70 -16.06
CA VAL A 323 20.67 19.96 -17.33
C VAL A 323 19.35 19.18 -17.28
N TRP A 324 18.80 18.92 -18.46
CA TRP A 324 17.67 18.00 -18.61
C TRP A 324 18.19 16.57 -18.49
N THR A 325 17.52 15.75 -17.66
CA THR A 325 17.85 14.34 -17.52
C THR A 325 16.67 13.49 -17.99
N ASP A 326 16.95 12.49 -18.83
CA ASP A 326 15.93 11.60 -19.36
C ASP A 326 15.37 10.69 -18.25
N ARG A 327 14.05 10.55 -18.25
CA ARG A 327 13.26 9.63 -17.42
C ARG A 327 12.25 8.92 -18.30
N VAL A 328 11.67 7.84 -17.77
CA VAL A 328 10.73 7.00 -18.50
C VAL A 328 9.41 6.93 -17.75
N ASP A 329 8.35 7.35 -18.44
CA ASP A 329 6.98 7.06 -18.07
C ASP A 329 6.47 5.86 -18.86
N ARG A 330 5.60 5.08 -18.23
CA ARG A 330 4.84 4.01 -18.89
C ARG A 330 3.41 4.45 -19.08
N ASN A 331 2.82 4.07 -20.20
CA ASN A 331 1.42 4.35 -20.47
C ASN A 331 0.51 3.67 -19.45
N GLY A 332 -0.34 4.43 -18.77
CA GLY A 332 -1.29 3.89 -17.80
C GLY A 332 -0.74 3.50 -16.43
N THR A 333 0.58 3.43 -16.28
CA THR A 333 1.24 3.05 -15.04
C THR A 333 1.87 4.28 -14.38
N TRP A 334 1.48 4.53 -13.14
CA TRP A 334 2.10 5.57 -12.32
C TRP A 334 3.53 5.19 -11.96
N THR A 335 4.47 6.07 -12.29
CA THR A 335 5.89 5.89 -12.06
C THR A 335 6.37 6.92 -11.04
N LYS A 336 7.02 6.42 -9.97
CA LYS A 336 7.71 7.23 -8.97
C LYS A 336 9.10 7.60 -9.51
N HIS A 337 9.36 8.89 -9.65
CA HIS A 337 10.65 9.43 -10.05
C HIS A 337 11.40 9.96 -8.84
N THR A 338 12.33 9.17 -8.31
CA THR A 338 13.22 9.62 -7.23
C THR A 338 14.43 10.33 -7.82
N ILE A 339 14.71 11.53 -7.30
CA ILE A 339 15.84 12.36 -7.69
C ILE A 339 16.72 12.67 -6.48
N GLN A 340 18.03 12.59 -6.70
CA GLN A 340 19.04 13.02 -5.74
C GLN A 340 19.36 14.49 -5.97
N LEU A 341 19.31 15.29 -4.92
CA LEU A 341 19.59 16.72 -5.00
C LEU A 341 21.06 16.96 -4.70
N PHE A 342 21.73 17.75 -5.53
CA PHE A 342 23.10 18.22 -5.31
C PHE A 342 23.09 19.67 -4.82
N THR A 343 24.00 20.01 -3.92
CA THR A 343 24.15 21.36 -3.37
C THR A 343 24.45 22.38 -4.49
N TYR A 344 23.83 23.55 -4.42
CA TYR A 344 23.97 24.64 -5.39
C TYR A 344 24.22 26.01 -4.72
N PRO A 345 25.14 26.85 -5.25
CA PRO A 345 26.12 26.51 -6.29
C PRO A 345 27.09 25.45 -5.76
N GLY A 346 27.35 24.44 -6.59
CA GLY A 346 28.24 23.33 -6.27
C GLY A 346 29.58 23.46 -6.98
N ASN A 347 30.53 22.58 -6.64
CA ASN A 347 31.74 22.38 -7.43
C ASN A 347 31.45 21.31 -8.50
N PRO A 348 31.54 21.62 -9.81
CA PRO A 348 31.28 20.65 -10.88
C PRO A 348 32.19 19.40 -10.82
N GLN A 349 33.45 19.57 -10.39
CA GLN A 349 34.45 18.52 -10.25
C GLN A 349 34.31 17.70 -8.96
N ASN A 350 33.60 18.22 -7.95
CA ASN A 350 33.34 17.53 -6.68
C ASN A 350 31.93 17.85 -6.16
N ARG A 351 30.93 17.24 -6.80
CA ARG A 351 29.53 17.46 -6.47
C ARG A 351 29.20 16.83 -5.13
N LYS A 352 28.59 17.61 -4.26
CA LYS A 352 28.08 17.14 -2.96
C LYS A 352 26.57 16.99 -3.02
N LEU A 353 26.09 15.83 -2.60
CA LEU A 353 24.67 15.60 -2.36
C LEU A 353 24.19 16.54 -1.24
N LEU A 354 22.95 17.00 -1.36
CA LEU A 354 22.30 17.80 -0.34
C LEU A 354 22.06 16.93 0.88
N GLN A 355 22.63 17.34 2.00
CA GLN A 355 22.50 16.65 3.28
C GLN A 355 21.39 17.29 4.11
N LYS A 356 20.76 16.51 5.00
CA LYS A 356 19.70 16.98 5.90
C LYS A 356 20.11 18.21 6.70
N GLU A 357 21.37 18.29 7.12
CA GLU A 357 21.91 19.39 7.92
C GLU A 357 21.86 20.74 7.17
N ALA A 358 21.78 20.72 5.83
CA ALA A 358 21.60 21.92 5.03
C ALA A 358 20.13 22.42 5.02
N LEU A 359 19.18 21.57 5.43
CA LEU A 359 17.77 21.94 5.62
C LEU A 359 17.59 22.65 6.97
N THR A 360 17.94 23.93 7.00
CA THR A 360 17.74 24.81 8.16
C THR A 360 16.42 25.58 8.04
N ASP A 361 15.96 26.18 9.13
CA ASP A 361 14.61 26.76 9.19
C ASP A 361 14.32 27.77 8.08
N GLY A 362 13.12 27.67 7.47
CA GLY A 362 12.73 28.54 6.38
C GLY A 362 11.63 27.97 5.49
N SER A 363 11.26 28.75 4.48
CA SER A 363 10.31 28.34 3.44
C SER A 363 11.05 27.79 2.24
N TYR A 364 10.60 26.64 1.75
CA TYR A 364 11.23 25.92 0.66
C TYR A 364 10.23 25.67 -0.47
N VAL A 365 10.76 25.53 -1.70
CA VAL A 365 9.98 25.11 -2.86
C VAL A 365 10.84 24.17 -3.70
N VAL A 366 10.35 22.95 -3.95
CA VAL A 366 10.88 22.12 -5.04
C VAL A 366 10.19 22.53 -6.33
N ASP A 367 10.95 22.94 -7.32
CA ASP A 367 10.49 23.26 -8.68
C ASP A 367 10.90 22.12 -9.61
N VAL A 368 9.93 21.33 -10.06
CA VAL A 368 10.11 20.23 -11.01
C VAL A 368 9.61 20.67 -12.37
N ARG A 369 10.49 20.67 -13.36
CA ARG A 369 10.16 20.92 -14.76
C ARG A 369 10.18 19.62 -15.51
N VAL A 370 9.07 19.28 -16.16
CA VAL A 370 8.93 18.08 -16.98
C VAL A 370 8.71 18.50 -18.43
N LYS A 371 9.63 18.08 -19.30
CA LYS A 371 9.62 18.40 -20.72
C LYS A 371 9.30 17.16 -21.55
N ASP A 372 8.37 17.30 -22.48
CA ASP A 372 8.18 16.32 -23.54
C ASP A 372 9.22 16.59 -24.66
N PRO A 373 10.16 15.67 -24.94
CA PRO A 373 11.21 15.92 -25.93
C PRO A 373 10.68 15.98 -27.36
N LYS A 374 9.50 15.43 -27.65
CA LYS A 374 8.89 15.47 -29.00
C LYS A 374 8.15 16.78 -29.26
N THR A 375 7.44 17.31 -28.26
CA THR A 375 6.66 18.55 -28.42
C THR A 375 7.37 19.80 -27.87
N ALA A 376 8.48 19.62 -27.16
CA ALA A 376 9.19 20.64 -26.40
C ALA A 376 8.35 21.37 -25.32
N LYS A 377 7.11 20.93 -25.05
CA LYS A 377 6.26 21.48 -24.00
C LYS A 377 6.89 21.21 -22.63
N VAL A 378 6.94 22.24 -21.78
CA VAL A 378 7.44 22.16 -20.41
C VAL A 378 6.29 22.39 -19.43
N ASP A 379 6.00 21.40 -18.61
CA ASP A 379 5.16 21.51 -17.42
C ASP A 379 6.04 21.87 -16.21
N THR A 380 5.57 22.76 -15.34
CA THR A 380 6.32 23.20 -14.15
C THR A 380 5.47 22.97 -12.91
N GLN A 381 5.99 22.18 -11.98
CA GLN A 381 5.30 21.71 -10.79
C GLN A 381 6.04 22.20 -9.56
N LYS A 382 5.35 22.94 -8.69
CA LYS A 382 5.94 23.54 -7.49
C LYS A 382 5.42 22.86 -6.23
N TYR A 383 6.32 22.41 -5.38
CA TYR A 383 6.01 21.73 -4.13
C TYR A 383 6.56 22.54 -2.95
N PRO A 384 5.78 23.48 -2.39
CA PRO A 384 6.20 24.24 -1.23
C PRO A 384 6.19 23.40 0.05
N PHE A 385 7.14 23.69 0.95
CA PHE A 385 7.18 23.13 2.29
C PHE A 385 7.93 24.06 3.26
N VAL A 386 7.81 23.79 4.55
CA VAL A 386 8.48 24.57 5.60
C VAL A 386 9.40 23.64 6.39
N VAL A 387 10.58 24.15 6.73
CA VAL A 387 11.47 23.52 7.71
C VAL A 387 11.42 24.33 8.99
N ARG A 388 11.25 23.65 10.13
CA ARG A 388 11.26 24.24 11.47
C ARG A 388 11.99 23.31 12.45
N GLY A 389 12.92 23.85 13.23
CA GLY A 389 13.79 23.07 14.09
C GLY A 389 14.62 22.02 13.32
N GLY A 390 15.00 22.30 12.07
CA GLY A 390 15.71 21.36 11.21
C GLY A 390 14.90 20.14 10.75
N VAL A 391 13.57 20.21 10.84
CA VAL A 391 12.65 19.16 10.41
C VAL A 391 11.63 19.72 9.42
N ILE A 392 11.37 18.97 8.35
CA ILE A 392 10.30 19.29 7.40
C ILE A 392 8.97 19.13 8.12
N VAL A 393 8.21 20.22 8.17
CA VAL A 393 6.88 20.26 8.77
C VAL A 393 5.94 19.41 7.90
N PRO A 394 5.26 18.40 8.46
CA PRO A 394 4.31 17.59 7.70
C PRO A 394 3.19 18.45 7.12
N ALA A 395 2.70 18.09 5.94
CA ALA A 395 1.47 18.67 5.42
C ALA A 395 0.29 18.36 6.37
N PRO A 396 -0.72 19.25 6.51
CA PRO A 396 -1.82 19.04 7.45
C PRO A 396 -2.55 17.69 7.32
N LYS A 397 -2.64 17.13 6.11
CA LYS A 397 -3.25 15.79 5.86
C LYS A 397 -2.45 14.61 6.42
N ALA A 398 -1.23 14.86 6.89
CA ALA A 398 -0.28 13.85 7.32
C ALA A 398 0.32 14.17 8.70
N ASP A 399 -0.21 15.20 9.36
CA ASP A 399 0.13 15.53 10.72
C ASP A 399 -0.94 14.93 11.64
N HIS A 400 -0.59 13.90 12.42
CA HIS A 400 -1.51 13.27 13.38
C HIS A 400 -2.08 14.24 14.41
N ALA A 401 -1.44 15.40 14.65
CA ALA A 401 -1.95 16.41 15.56
C ALA A 401 -2.99 17.34 14.91
N GLN A 402 -3.01 17.44 13.57
CA GLN A 402 -3.91 18.33 12.83
C GLN A 402 -5.00 17.58 12.07
N HIS A 403 -4.72 16.36 11.61
CA HIS A 403 -5.66 15.58 10.83
C HIS A 403 -6.59 14.78 11.74
N THR A 404 -7.87 15.10 11.67
CA THR A 404 -8.90 14.52 12.56
C THR A 404 -9.68 13.37 11.93
N ASP A 405 -9.65 13.21 10.60
CA ASP A 405 -10.34 12.12 9.92
C ASP A 405 -9.41 10.88 9.82
N PRO A 406 -9.60 9.86 10.65
CA PRO A 406 -8.68 8.72 10.63
C PRO A 406 -8.73 7.93 9.32
N LEU A 407 -9.82 8.02 8.56
CA LEU A 407 -10.01 7.25 7.34
C LEU A 407 -9.25 7.85 6.15
N THR A 408 -8.80 9.10 6.20
CA THR A 408 -8.11 9.74 5.07
C THR A 408 -6.71 10.25 5.42
N PHE A 409 -6.19 9.82 6.57
CA PHE A 409 -4.86 10.18 7.03
C PHE A 409 -3.77 9.72 6.05
N LEU A 410 -2.90 10.66 5.66
CA LEU A 410 -1.79 10.37 4.78
C LEU A 410 -0.58 9.92 5.61
N GLU A 411 -0.44 8.61 5.79
CA GLU A 411 0.72 8.03 6.47
C GLU A 411 1.99 8.17 5.63
N GLN A 412 3.04 8.69 6.26
CA GLN A 412 4.30 9.05 5.61
C GLN A 412 5.45 8.12 5.99
N GLY A 413 5.25 7.17 6.90
CA GLY A 413 6.34 6.36 7.43
C GLY A 413 7.37 7.19 8.19
N THR A 414 8.53 6.60 8.44
CA THR A 414 9.57 7.23 9.27
C THR A 414 10.43 8.22 8.49
N THR A 415 10.65 7.99 7.19
CA THR A 415 11.64 8.72 6.37
C THR A 415 11.02 9.66 5.35
N TYR A 416 9.74 9.51 5.01
CA TYR A 416 9.10 10.33 3.97
C TYR A 416 8.36 11.53 4.56
N ARG A 417 8.33 12.63 3.83
CA ARG A 417 7.53 13.81 4.14
C ARG A 417 6.82 14.26 2.88
N TYR A 418 5.51 14.03 2.83
CA TYR A 418 4.70 14.40 1.67
C TYR A 418 4.45 15.89 1.61
N VAL A 419 4.59 16.43 0.41
CA VAL A 419 4.43 17.85 0.10
C VAL A 419 3.48 17.97 -1.07
N LYS A 420 2.49 18.86 -0.95
CA LYS A 420 1.46 19.03 -1.97
C LYS A 420 1.93 20.07 -2.99
N ARG A 421 1.69 19.80 -4.26
CA ARG A 421 1.84 20.72 -5.38
C ARG A 421 0.91 21.92 -5.20
N THR A 422 1.42 23.09 -5.52
CA THR A 422 0.62 24.30 -5.76
C THR A 422 0.60 24.59 -7.26
N ASN A 423 -0.60 24.84 -7.78
CA ASN A 423 -0.80 25.27 -9.17
C ASN A 423 -0.43 26.73 -9.36
#